data_AF-A0A498FYJ5-F1
#
_entry.id   AF-A0A498FYJ5-F1
#
_cell.length_a   1.000
_cell.length_b   1.000
_cell.length_c   1.000
_cell.angle_alpha   90.00
_cell.angle_beta   90.00
_cell.angle_gamma   90.00
#
_symmetry.space_group_name_H-M   'P 1'
#
loop_
_entity.id
_entity.type
_entity.pdbx_description
1 polymer ?
#
loop_
_entity_poly.entity_id
_entity_poly.type
_entity_poly.pdbx_seq_one_letter_code
_entity_poly.pdbx_strand_id
1 'polypeptide(L)'
;VLAENNTIRHTRYGVHYMYSDDNRLVDNVAADNGVGYALMVSEGLTVRNNTALRNDGGSGHGILAKDIEDSTIAGNHLVANRNGLYLYNAQGNRLVDNLIYRNGIGIHSAAVSNNAVVAGNSFVRNGRAAKTARNSLVAWNGTE
;
A
#
# COMPACT_ATOMS: atom_id res chain seq x y z
N VAL A 1 -11.97 -0.45 14.93
CA VAL A 1 -12.90 0.35 14.09
C VAL A 1 -13.02 -0.29 12.71
N LEU A 2 -14.20 -0.21 12.09
CA LEU A 2 -14.46 -0.67 10.72
C LEU A 2 -14.85 0.53 9.85
N ALA A 3 -14.15 0.73 8.74
CA ALA A 3 -14.54 1.63 7.67
C ALA A 3 -14.76 0.80 6.40
N GLU A 4 -16.00 0.76 5.91
CA GLU A 4 -16.36 -0.06 4.76
C GLU A 4 -17.35 0.59 3.81
N ASN A 5 -17.28 0.23 2.52
CA ASN A 5 -18.21 0.65 1.46
C ASN A 5 -18.32 2.17 1.27
N ASN A 6 -17.24 2.91 1.53
CA ASN A 6 -17.21 4.37 1.34
C ASN A 6 -16.55 4.75 0.01
N THR A 7 -16.97 5.89 -0.56
CA THR A 7 -16.25 6.56 -1.65
C THR A 7 -15.75 7.92 -1.16
N ILE A 8 -14.42 8.13 -1.14
CA ILE A 8 -13.79 9.39 -0.70
C ILE A 8 -12.97 9.98 -1.84
N ARG A 9 -13.22 11.27 -2.16
CA ARG A 9 -12.61 11.96 -3.30
C ARG A 9 -12.29 13.42 -2.99
N HIS A 10 -11.32 13.96 -3.71
CA HIS A 10 -10.92 15.38 -3.68
C HIS A 10 -10.50 15.89 -2.31
N THR A 11 -9.90 15.02 -1.50
CA THR A 11 -9.34 15.37 -0.19
C THR A 11 -7.82 15.24 -0.17
N ARG A 12 -7.20 15.69 0.92
CA ARG A 12 -5.77 15.47 1.16
C ARG A 12 -5.46 13.97 1.37
N TYR A 13 -6.28 13.29 2.16
CA TYR A 13 -6.20 11.86 2.47
C TYR A 13 -7.60 11.25 2.34
N GLY A 14 -7.76 10.16 1.59
CA GLY A 14 -9.03 9.43 1.55
C GLY A 14 -9.37 8.82 2.92
N VAL A 15 -8.39 8.13 3.51
CA VAL A 15 -8.39 7.75 4.94
C VAL A 15 -7.02 8.05 5.54
N HIS A 16 -7.01 8.51 6.78
CA HIS A 16 -5.80 8.76 7.55
C HIS A 16 -5.90 8.09 8.92
N TYR A 17 -5.18 6.99 9.09
CA TYR A 17 -5.03 6.28 10.36
C TYR A 17 -3.70 6.64 11.01
N MET A 18 -3.76 6.94 12.30
CA MET A 18 -2.65 7.25 13.20
C MET A 18 -2.96 6.58 14.54
N TYR A 19 -2.09 5.71 15.05
CA TYR A 19 -2.30 5.00 16.33
C TYR A 19 -3.65 4.26 16.36
N SER A 20 -3.87 3.42 15.35
CA SER A 20 -5.18 2.93 14.94
C SER A 20 -5.20 1.41 14.85
N ASP A 21 -4.69 0.74 15.88
CA ASP A 21 -4.49 -0.71 15.91
C ASP A 21 -5.78 -1.50 15.68
N ASP A 22 -5.64 -2.69 15.10
CA ASP A 22 -6.73 -3.65 14.84
C ASP A 22 -7.89 -3.09 14.00
N ASN A 23 -7.67 -1.97 13.31
CA ASN A 23 -8.68 -1.37 12.46
C ASN A 23 -8.82 -2.11 11.13
N ARG A 24 -10.06 -2.12 10.63
CA ARG A 24 -10.45 -2.75 9.38
C ARG A 24 -10.85 -1.68 8.38
N LEU A 25 -10.24 -1.71 7.21
CA LEU A 25 -10.53 -0.84 6.07
C LEU A 25 -10.85 -1.74 4.88
N VAL A 26 -12.13 -1.84 4.51
CA VAL A 26 -12.62 -2.90 3.62
C VAL A 26 -13.56 -2.35 2.53
N ASP A 27 -13.39 -2.76 1.28
CA ASP A 27 -14.31 -2.43 0.18
C ASP A 27 -14.56 -0.91 -0.03
N ASN A 28 -13.57 -0.05 0.27
CA ASN A 28 -13.67 1.39 0.04
C ASN A 28 -13.07 1.79 -1.31
N VAL A 29 -13.44 2.99 -1.78
CA VAL A 29 -12.84 3.64 -2.95
C VAL A 29 -12.28 5.00 -2.55
N ALA A 30 -10.96 5.18 -2.64
CA ALA A 30 -10.29 6.47 -2.49
C ALA A 30 -9.74 6.92 -3.84
N ALA A 31 -10.33 7.97 -4.42
CA ALA A 31 -10.01 8.39 -5.77
C ALA A 31 -9.79 9.89 -5.91
N ASP A 32 -8.86 10.28 -6.78
CA ASP A 32 -8.59 11.68 -7.10
C ASP A 32 -8.26 12.52 -5.84
N ASN A 33 -7.55 11.92 -4.87
CA ASN A 33 -7.07 12.53 -3.63
C ASN A 33 -5.56 12.80 -3.69
N GLY A 34 -5.04 13.54 -2.70
CA GLY A 34 -3.59 13.66 -2.49
C GLY A 34 -2.91 12.32 -2.18
N VAL A 35 -3.52 11.54 -1.30
CA VAL A 35 -3.18 10.16 -0.95
C VAL A 35 -4.48 9.39 -0.76
N GLY A 36 -4.54 8.15 -1.27
CA GLY A 36 -5.71 7.28 -1.11
C GLY A 36 -5.89 6.88 0.36
N TYR A 37 -5.00 6.03 0.86
CA TYR A 37 -5.03 5.53 2.23
C TYR A 37 -3.68 5.77 2.91
N ALA A 38 -3.64 6.69 3.86
CA ALA A 38 -2.48 6.93 4.72
C ALA A 38 -2.66 6.14 6.02
N LEU A 39 -1.86 5.10 6.19
CA LEU A 39 -1.88 4.17 7.32
C LEU A 39 -0.56 4.33 8.05
N MET A 40 -0.62 4.80 9.29
CA MET A 40 0.55 5.28 10.00
C MET A 40 0.54 4.84 11.45
N VAL A 41 1.69 4.36 11.93
CA VAL A 41 1.94 4.05 13.35
C VAL A 41 0.83 3.17 13.91
N SER A 42 0.67 1.96 13.39
CA SER A 42 -0.42 1.05 13.78
C SER A 42 -0.05 -0.42 13.58
N GLU A 43 -0.65 -1.30 14.36
CA GLU A 43 -0.47 -2.75 14.31
C GLU A 43 -1.78 -3.48 13.96
N GLY A 44 -1.69 -4.68 13.37
CA GLY A 44 -2.86 -5.56 13.21
C GLY A 44 -3.92 -5.07 12.23
N LEU A 45 -3.59 -4.13 11.33
CA LEU A 45 -4.56 -3.59 10.37
C LEU A 45 -5.04 -4.65 9.39
N THR A 46 -6.33 -4.61 9.06
CA THR A 46 -6.91 -5.39 7.96
C THR A 46 -7.36 -4.47 6.85
N VAL A 47 -6.59 -4.42 5.76
CA VAL A 47 -6.83 -3.55 4.59
C VAL A 47 -7.16 -4.42 3.38
N ARG A 48 -8.45 -4.58 3.07
CA ARG A 48 -8.89 -5.56 2.06
C ARG A 48 -9.79 -4.98 0.99
N ASN A 49 -9.58 -5.40 -0.25
CA ASN A 49 -10.47 -5.12 -1.39
C ASN A 49 -10.75 -3.63 -1.64
N ASN A 50 -9.89 -2.74 -1.16
CA ASN A 50 -10.04 -1.31 -1.38
C ASN A 50 -9.51 -0.92 -2.76
N THR A 51 -10.06 0.13 -3.34
CA THR A 51 -9.58 0.71 -4.59
C THR A 51 -8.98 2.09 -4.35
N ALA A 52 -7.69 2.25 -4.62
CA ALA A 52 -7.02 3.55 -4.65
C ALA A 52 -6.78 3.96 -6.12
N LEU A 53 -7.49 4.98 -6.61
CA LEU A 53 -7.50 5.35 -8.02
C LEU A 53 -7.06 6.79 -8.26
N ARG A 54 -6.01 6.99 -9.09
CA ARG A 54 -5.55 8.34 -9.51
C ARG A 54 -5.28 9.29 -8.34
N ASN A 55 -4.69 8.80 -7.26
CA ASN A 55 -4.21 9.67 -6.19
C ASN A 55 -2.81 10.18 -6.58
N ASP A 56 -2.75 11.41 -7.10
CA ASP A 56 -1.57 11.96 -7.79
C ASP A 56 -1.10 13.33 -7.25
N GLY A 57 -1.66 13.78 -6.13
CA GLY A 57 -1.25 15.01 -5.45
C GLY A 57 0.20 15.00 -4.95
N GLY A 58 0.55 15.96 -4.07
CA GLY A 58 1.95 16.25 -3.68
C GLY A 58 2.84 15.03 -3.41
N SER A 59 2.35 14.02 -2.70
CA SER A 59 3.01 12.73 -2.47
C SER A 59 2.47 11.58 -3.35
N GLY A 60 1.15 11.56 -3.64
CA GLY A 60 0.52 10.72 -4.65
C GLY A 60 0.60 9.21 -4.38
N HIS A 61 0.18 8.75 -3.21
CA HIS A 61 0.21 7.33 -2.85
C HIS A 61 -1.18 6.69 -2.95
N GLY A 62 -1.26 5.49 -3.51
CA GLY A 62 -2.47 4.66 -3.40
C GLY A 62 -2.67 4.22 -1.96
N ILE A 63 -1.70 3.47 -1.43
CA ILE A 63 -1.54 3.20 0.00
C ILE A 63 -0.17 3.73 0.44
N LEU A 64 -0.16 4.57 1.47
CA LEU A 64 1.01 4.95 2.25
C LEU A 64 0.99 4.14 3.54
N ALA A 65 1.93 3.21 3.68
CA ALA A 65 2.11 2.36 4.86
C ALA A 65 3.41 2.75 5.55
N LYS A 66 3.31 3.51 6.64
CA LYS A 66 4.46 4.02 7.40
C LYS A 66 4.38 3.55 8.85
N ASP A 67 5.42 2.88 9.34
CA ASP A 67 5.44 2.34 10.70
C ASP A 67 4.20 1.49 10.98
N ILE A 68 3.84 0.60 10.03
CA ILE A 68 2.76 -0.36 10.24
C ILE A 68 3.32 -1.77 10.43
N GLU A 69 2.76 -2.50 11.38
CA GLU A 69 3.30 -3.78 11.83
C GLU A 69 2.23 -4.86 11.79
N ASP A 70 2.64 -6.09 11.48
CA ASP A 70 1.84 -7.32 11.52
C ASP A 70 0.42 -7.19 10.90
N SER A 71 0.32 -6.38 9.85
CA SER A 71 -0.92 -6.05 9.19
C SER A 71 -1.11 -6.83 7.90
N THR A 72 -2.37 -6.98 7.45
CA THR A 72 -2.70 -7.61 6.17
C THR A 72 -3.24 -6.60 5.18
N ILE A 73 -2.56 -6.45 4.04
CA ILE A 73 -2.97 -5.66 2.88
C ILE A 73 -3.23 -6.62 1.73
N ALA A 74 -4.50 -6.93 1.47
CA ALA A 74 -4.89 -8.00 0.56
C ALA A 74 -5.99 -7.64 -0.44
N GLY A 75 -5.87 -8.10 -1.69
CA GLY A 75 -6.93 -7.93 -2.70
C GLY A 75 -7.20 -6.48 -3.13
N ASN A 76 -6.34 -5.53 -2.77
CA ASN A 76 -6.57 -4.11 -3.07
C ASN A 76 -6.19 -3.79 -4.52
N HIS A 77 -6.92 -2.85 -5.12
CA HIS A 77 -6.69 -2.34 -6.46
C HIS A 77 -6.04 -0.96 -6.40
N LEU A 78 -4.72 -0.90 -6.62
CA LEU A 78 -3.93 0.33 -6.58
C LEU A 78 -3.65 0.76 -8.03
N VAL A 79 -4.45 1.70 -8.52
CA VAL A 79 -4.53 2.02 -9.95
C VAL A 79 -4.18 3.47 -10.25
N ALA A 80 -3.24 3.67 -11.18
CA ALA A 80 -2.89 4.99 -11.73
C ALA A 80 -2.49 6.04 -10.69
N ASN A 81 -1.91 5.63 -9.56
CA ASN A 81 -1.35 6.53 -8.55
C ASN A 81 0.12 6.86 -8.89
N ARG A 82 0.69 7.92 -8.30
CA ARG A 82 2.12 8.20 -8.49
C ARG A 82 2.99 7.08 -7.91
N ASN A 83 2.65 6.61 -6.72
CA ASN A 83 3.14 5.37 -6.13
C ASN A 83 1.94 4.48 -5.79
N GLY A 84 1.94 3.21 -6.19
CA GLY A 84 0.86 2.27 -5.85
C GLY A 84 0.84 2.00 -4.36
N LEU A 85 1.83 1.24 -3.88
CA LEU A 85 2.04 0.94 -2.46
C LEU A 85 3.40 1.48 -2.02
N TYR A 86 3.38 2.42 -1.08
CA TYR A 86 4.57 3.01 -0.48
C TYR A 86 4.79 2.42 0.91
N LEU A 87 5.99 1.91 1.16
CA LEU A 87 6.38 1.26 2.41
C LEU A 87 7.52 2.04 3.06
N TYR A 88 7.35 2.36 4.35
CA TYR A 88 8.38 3.01 5.15
C TYR A 88 8.39 2.40 6.55
N ASN A 89 9.44 1.64 6.87
CA ASN A 89 9.56 0.96 8.16
C ASN A 89 8.32 0.12 8.50
N ALA A 90 7.87 -0.69 7.54
CA ALA A 90 6.67 -1.51 7.66
C ALA A 90 7.07 -2.98 7.87
N GLN A 91 6.90 -3.51 9.09
CA GLN A 91 7.46 -4.80 9.51
C GLN A 91 6.40 -5.91 9.58
N GLY A 92 6.75 -7.15 9.20
CA GLY A 92 5.88 -8.32 9.41
C GLY A 92 4.59 -8.37 8.57
N ASN A 93 4.39 -7.40 7.67
CA ASN A 93 3.13 -7.25 6.95
C ASN A 93 2.92 -8.32 5.86
N ARG A 94 1.66 -8.71 5.65
CA ARG A 94 1.24 -9.58 4.55
C ARG A 94 0.69 -8.74 3.41
N LEU A 95 1.39 -8.71 2.28
CA LEU A 95 1.02 -8.00 1.06
C LEU A 95 0.63 -9.05 0.02
N VAL A 96 -0.66 -9.37 -0.11
CA VAL A 96 -1.11 -10.54 -0.89
C VAL A 96 -2.21 -10.22 -1.90
N ASP A 97 -2.11 -10.81 -3.09
CA ASP A 97 -3.16 -10.75 -4.12
C ASP A 97 -3.62 -9.33 -4.51
N ASN A 98 -2.76 -8.32 -4.37
CA ASN A 98 -3.09 -6.95 -4.75
C ASN A 98 -2.85 -6.74 -6.24
N LEU A 99 -3.74 -5.98 -6.88
CA LEU A 99 -3.55 -5.48 -8.23
C LEU A 99 -2.87 -4.11 -8.19
N ILE A 100 -1.68 -4.02 -8.75
CA ILE A 100 -0.85 -2.81 -8.79
C ILE A 100 -0.70 -2.42 -10.26
N TYR A 101 -1.57 -1.53 -10.73
CA TYR A 101 -1.77 -1.27 -12.16
C TYR A 101 -1.53 0.19 -12.55
N ARG A 102 -0.71 0.42 -13.58
CA ARG A 102 -0.47 1.76 -14.19
C ARG A 102 0.00 2.84 -13.22
N ASN A 103 0.62 2.48 -12.09
CA ASN A 103 1.20 3.46 -11.20
C ASN A 103 2.54 3.96 -11.75
N GLY A 104 2.97 5.17 -11.35
CA GLY A 104 4.33 5.65 -11.68
C GLY A 104 5.39 4.68 -11.15
N ILE A 105 5.32 4.40 -9.85
CA ILE A 105 6.05 3.29 -9.19
C ILE A 105 5.02 2.32 -8.60
N GLY A 106 5.15 1.02 -8.85
CA GLY A 106 4.26 0.00 -8.31
C GLY A 106 4.39 -0.13 -6.79
N ILE A 107 5.52 -0.67 -6.32
CA ILE A 107 5.93 -0.64 -4.90
C ILE A 107 7.16 0.23 -4.71
N HIS A 108 7.11 1.10 -3.70
CA HIS A 108 8.24 1.92 -3.28
C HIS A 108 8.57 1.67 -1.81
N SER A 109 9.63 0.91 -1.54
CA SER A 109 10.19 0.73 -0.20
C SER A 109 11.25 1.79 0.06
N ALA A 110 10.87 2.87 0.74
CA ALA A 110 11.74 4.03 0.95
C ALA A 110 12.59 3.93 2.23
N ALA A 111 12.22 3.04 3.15
CA ALA A 111 13.02 2.66 4.31
C ALA A 111 13.04 1.13 4.45
N VAL A 112 13.79 0.64 5.44
CA VAL A 112 13.92 -0.79 5.72
C VAL A 112 12.58 -1.34 6.21
N SER A 113 11.95 -2.17 5.38
CA SER A 113 10.75 -2.95 5.70
C SER A 113 11.10 -4.43 5.54
N ASN A 114 10.95 -5.22 6.61
CA ASN A 114 11.41 -6.61 6.68
C ASN A 114 10.26 -7.56 6.99
N ASN A 115 10.54 -8.86 6.82
CA ASN A 115 9.65 -9.97 7.21
C ASN A 115 8.25 -9.92 6.58
N ALA A 116 8.11 -9.20 5.47
CA ALA A 116 6.85 -9.14 4.75
C ALA A 116 6.63 -10.42 3.95
N VAL A 117 5.42 -10.95 3.99
CA VAL A 117 4.98 -11.98 3.03
C VAL A 117 4.44 -11.26 1.80
N VAL A 118 5.10 -11.42 0.66
CA VAL A 118 4.69 -10.81 -0.61
C VAL A 118 4.38 -11.91 -1.62
N ALA A 119 3.10 -12.17 -1.88
CA ALA A 119 2.66 -13.29 -2.71
C ALA A 119 1.45 -12.94 -3.57
N GLY A 120 1.34 -13.50 -4.78
CA GLY A 120 0.15 -13.37 -5.65
C GLY A 120 -0.16 -11.96 -6.19
N ASN A 121 0.66 -10.96 -5.88
CA ASN A 121 0.43 -9.59 -6.37
C ASN A 121 0.71 -9.46 -7.87
N SER A 122 -0.14 -8.71 -8.56
CA SER A 122 -0.03 -8.44 -10.00
C SER A 122 0.52 -7.03 -10.26
N PHE A 123 1.71 -6.93 -10.86
CA PHE A 123 2.34 -5.65 -11.22
C PHE A 123 2.24 -5.41 -12.72
N VAL A 124 1.26 -4.63 -13.14
CA VAL A 124 0.92 -4.51 -14.56
C VAL A 124 1.05 -3.06 -15.03
N ARG A 125 1.84 -2.83 -16.09
CA ARG A 125 1.99 -1.53 -16.77
C ARG A 125 2.39 -0.36 -15.84
N ASN A 126 3.06 -0.62 -14.72
CA ASN A 126 3.65 0.44 -13.90
C ASN A 126 4.87 1.03 -14.62
N GLY A 127 5.13 2.34 -14.45
CA GLY A 127 6.34 2.97 -15.01
C GLY A 127 7.62 2.33 -14.48
N ARG A 128 7.63 1.99 -13.19
CA ARG A 128 8.60 1.10 -12.56
C ARG A 128 7.88 0.14 -11.63
N ALA A 129 8.08 -1.17 -11.78
CA ALA A 129 7.38 -2.16 -10.95
C ALA A 129 7.73 -2.05 -9.46
N ALA A 130 9.02 -1.96 -9.13
CA ALA A 130 9.49 -1.82 -7.76
C ALA A 130 10.69 -0.86 -7.65
N LYS A 131 10.73 -0.06 -6.59
CA LYS A 131 11.84 0.79 -6.17
C LYS A 131 12.13 0.53 -4.69
N THR A 132 13.40 0.33 -4.36
CA THR A 132 13.85 0.18 -2.98
C THR A 132 15.05 1.09 -2.72
N ALA A 133 15.17 1.59 -1.48
CA ALA A 133 16.37 2.27 -1.01
C ALA A 133 17.53 1.30 -0.67
N ARG A 134 17.28 -0.02 -0.71
CA ARG A 134 18.34 -1.04 -0.55
C ARG A 134 19.16 -1.17 -1.83
N ASN A 135 20.48 -1.27 -1.68
CA ASN A 135 21.42 -1.60 -2.76
C ASN A 135 21.79 -3.11 -2.81
N SER A 136 21.13 -3.94 -1.99
CA SER A 136 21.38 -5.38 -1.91
C SER A 136 20.31 -6.15 -2.69
N LEU A 137 20.72 -6.92 -3.70
CA LEU A 137 19.87 -7.92 -4.36
C LEU A 137 19.59 -9.04 -3.35
N VAL A 138 18.32 -9.27 -3.01
CA VAL A 138 17.89 -10.47 -2.29
C VAL A 138 17.27 -11.40 -3.33
N ALA A 139 18.03 -12.39 -3.77
CA ALA A 139 17.49 -13.45 -4.61
C ALA A 139 16.56 -14.33 -3.76
N TRP A 140 15.30 -14.47 -4.18
CA TRP A 140 14.41 -15.48 -3.62
C TRP A 140 14.57 -16.73 -4.47
N ASN A 141 15.27 -17.73 -3.90
CA ASN A 141 15.70 -19.02 -4.44
C ASN A 141 17.15 -19.15 -4.96
N GLY A 142 18.12 -19.19 -4.04
CA GLY A 142 19.14 -20.23 -4.19
C GLY A 142 18.55 -21.49 -3.59
N THR A 143 18.13 -22.46 -4.40
CA THR A 143 18.10 -23.85 -3.92
C THR A 143 19.56 -24.27 -3.81
N GLU A 144 20.01 -24.59 -2.59
CA GLU A 144 21.12 -25.54 -2.43
C GLU A 144 20.66 -26.93 -2.88
#